data_AF-A0A8S3TCQ8-F1
#
_entry.id   AF-A0A8S3TCQ8-F1
#
_cell.length_a   1.000
_cell.length_b   1.000
_cell.length_c   1.000
_cell.angle_alpha   90.00
_cell.angle_beta   90.00
_cell.angle_gamma   90.00
#
_symmetry.space_group_name_H-M   'P 1'
#
loop_
_entity.id
_entity.type
_entity.pdbx_description
1 polymer ?
#
loop_
_entity_poly.entity_id
_entity_poly.type
_entity_poly.pdbx_seq_one_letter_code
_entity_poly.pdbx_strand_id
1 'polypeptide(L)'
;MDKTLLQQIATNTDPKQGFSFIVSGNDSQILTRFNPPLQLKEHKTYEMALVNLETYYSIPNIHAGNNSFRYSPDDGANWFPIALSTGSYGINNISEEIQRQMQINKHKAKIILDANRATLRATLTLARHYQVDFNVDNSLSTVLGFKCQVYTYQIATNGYAEGEHIVNIISIESILVDCDIIHGSYVNWYPTIHHLQFLPWCRSRREDYSNPKKSGVLASDLENHQSDANQSHRSRWSSH
;
A
#
# COMPACT_ATOMS: atom_id res chain seq x y z
N MET A 1 44.75 33.16 -37.32
CA MET A 1 43.98 32.47 -36.26
C MET A 1 42.71 31.96 -36.90
N ASP A 2 42.53 30.66 -36.98
CA ASP A 2 41.44 30.04 -37.73
C ASP A 2 40.13 30.23 -36.97
N LYS A 3 39.22 31.07 -37.51
CA LYS A 3 37.95 31.43 -36.85
C LYS A 3 37.07 30.21 -36.59
N THR A 4 37.25 29.15 -37.37
CA THR A 4 36.52 27.88 -37.27
C THR A 4 36.84 27.13 -35.97
N LEU A 5 38.11 27.17 -35.56
CA LEU A 5 38.62 26.49 -34.36
C LEU A 5 38.13 27.17 -33.07
N LEU A 6 38.09 28.50 -33.06
CA LEU A 6 37.53 29.27 -31.95
C LEU A 6 36.01 29.07 -31.83
N GLN A 7 35.29 28.94 -32.96
CA GLN A 7 33.86 28.62 -32.96
C GLN A 7 33.56 27.22 -32.43
N GLN A 8 34.38 26.23 -32.81
CA GLN A 8 34.25 24.87 -32.27
C GLN A 8 34.53 24.82 -30.77
N ILE A 9 35.59 25.49 -30.29
CA ILE A 9 35.89 25.56 -28.86
C ILE A 9 34.72 26.22 -28.11
N ALA A 10 34.23 27.37 -28.59
CA ALA A 10 33.11 28.07 -27.97
C ALA A 10 31.85 27.21 -27.89
N THR A 11 31.54 26.45 -28.95
CA THR A 11 30.38 25.55 -29.00
C THR A 11 30.52 24.36 -28.05
N ASN A 12 31.73 23.83 -27.90
CA ASN A 12 32.02 22.69 -27.01
C ASN A 12 32.16 23.09 -25.53
N THR A 13 32.52 24.35 -25.24
CA THR A 13 32.58 24.90 -23.87
C THR A 13 31.28 25.57 -23.43
N ASP A 14 30.31 25.70 -24.33
CA ASP A 14 29.00 26.27 -24.03
C ASP A 14 28.33 25.43 -22.92
N PRO A 15 27.84 26.04 -21.82
CA PRO A 15 27.22 25.28 -20.73
C PRO A 15 26.11 24.38 -21.25
N LYS A 16 26.11 23.11 -20.86
CA LYS A 16 25.01 22.19 -21.18
C LYS A 16 23.73 22.77 -20.60
N GLN A 17 22.82 23.21 -21.47
CA GLN A 17 21.50 23.66 -21.05
C GLN A 17 20.65 22.43 -20.74
N GLY A 18 20.03 22.44 -19.56
CA GLY A 18 19.07 21.44 -19.13
C GLY A 18 17.90 22.11 -18.44
N PHE A 19 16.71 21.55 -18.61
CA PHE A 19 15.51 21.97 -17.91
C PHE A 19 14.69 20.72 -17.58
N SER A 20 13.97 20.77 -16.47
CA SER A 20 13.09 19.69 -16.01
C SER A 20 11.66 20.18 -16.00
N PHE A 21 10.74 19.31 -16.38
CA PHE A 21 9.30 19.54 -16.30
C PHE A 21 8.66 18.43 -15.48
N ILE A 22 7.67 18.79 -14.68
CA ILE A 22 6.82 17.83 -13.96
C ILE A 22 5.53 17.72 -14.74
N VAL A 23 5.14 16.51 -15.08
CA VAL A 23 3.87 16.21 -15.72
C VAL A 23 3.09 15.29 -14.81
N SER A 24 1.83 15.63 -14.54
CA SER A 24 0.93 14.85 -13.70
C SER A 24 -0.35 14.53 -14.46
N GLY A 25 -0.93 13.38 -14.16
CA GLY A 25 -2.15 12.88 -14.77
C GLY A 25 -2.66 11.67 -14.02
N ASN A 26 -3.91 11.30 -14.27
CA ASN A 26 -4.59 10.12 -13.74
C ASN A 26 -4.83 9.05 -14.83
N ASP A 27 -4.43 9.33 -16.07
CA ASP A 27 -4.55 8.44 -17.21
C ASP A 27 -3.25 7.67 -17.46
N SER A 28 -3.34 6.53 -18.14
CA SER A 28 -2.18 5.75 -18.59
C SER A 28 -1.35 6.45 -19.67
N GLN A 29 -1.90 7.49 -20.30
CA GLN A 29 -1.22 8.33 -21.27
C GLN A 29 -1.32 9.78 -20.83
N ILE A 30 -0.18 10.43 -20.65
CA ILE A 30 -0.12 11.83 -20.23
C ILE A 30 0.47 12.66 -21.36
N LEU A 31 -0.32 13.59 -21.90
CA LEU A 31 0.11 14.52 -22.95
C LEU A 31 0.22 15.92 -22.35
N THR A 32 1.37 16.57 -22.53
CA THR A 32 1.56 17.98 -22.17
C THR A 32 1.88 18.83 -23.39
N ARG A 33 1.42 20.08 -23.40
CA ARG A 33 1.70 21.06 -24.46
C ARG A 33 2.29 22.32 -23.82
N PHE A 34 3.49 22.68 -24.22
CA PHE A 34 4.17 23.87 -23.74
C PHE A 34 3.75 25.11 -24.54
N ASN A 35 3.37 26.19 -23.85
CA ASN A 35 3.11 27.49 -24.45
C ASN A 35 3.82 28.59 -23.62
N PRO A 36 4.86 29.27 -24.16
CA PRO A 36 5.38 29.13 -25.53
C PRO A 36 6.02 27.75 -25.79
N PRO A 37 6.12 27.31 -27.06
CA PRO A 37 6.79 26.05 -27.40
C PRO A 37 8.23 26.00 -26.90
N LEU A 38 8.69 24.80 -26.53
CA LEU A 38 10.08 24.57 -26.15
C LEU A 38 11.00 24.92 -27.33
N GLN A 39 11.85 25.92 -27.14
CA GLN A 39 12.80 26.37 -28.15
C GLN A 39 14.09 25.56 -28.02
N LEU A 40 14.30 24.64 -28.96
CA LEU A 40 15.55 23.90 -29.09
C LEU A 40 16.48 24.65 -30.05
N LYS A 41 17.75 24.83 -29.67
CA LYS A 41 18.78 25.42 -30.52
C LYS A 41 19.08 24.48 -31.69
N GLU A 42 19.16 25.06 -32.88
CA GLU A 42 19.58 24.37 -34.09
C GLU A 42 21.02 23.82 -33.93
N HIS A 43 21.31 22.70 -34.57
CA HIS A 43 22.63 22.03 -34.58
C HIS A 43 23.15 21.50 -33.23
N LYS A 44 22.28 21.28 -32.24
CA LYS A 44 22.62 20.54 -31.01
C LYS A 44 21.87 19.20 -30.95
N THR A 45 22.48 18.22 -30.30
CA THR A 45 21.84 16.96 -29.94
C THR A 45 21.15 17.10 -28.59
N TYR A 46 19.96 16.51 -28.47
CA TYR A 46 19.14 16.56 -27.26
C TYR A 46 18.93 15.15 -26.73
N GLU A 47 18.90 15.03 -25.40
CA GLU A 47 18.57 13.81 -24.70
C GLU A 47 17.42 14.13 -23.74
N MET A 48 16.46 13.21 -23.65
CA MET A 48 15.41 13.25 -22.63
C MET A 48 15.64 12.07 -21.70
N ALA A 49 15.59 12.33 -20.40
CA ALA A 49 15.64 11.29 -19.39
C ALA A 49 14.49 11.50 -18.40
N LEU A 50 13.88 10.39 -17.98
CA LEU A 50 12.97 10.43 -16.85
C LEU A 50 13.80 10.53 -15.57
N VAL A 51 13.69 11.67 -14.89
CA VAL A 51 14.45 11.93 -13.66
C VAL A 51 13.79 11.27 -12.44
N ASN A 52 12.45 11.26 -12.40
CA ASN A 52 11.67 10.72 -11.29
C ASN A 52 10.28 10.28 -11.77
N LEU A 53 9.75 9.22 -11.16
CA LEU A 53 8.38 8.75 -11.33
C LEU A 53 7.76 8.63 -9.94
N GLU A 54 6.71 9.41 -9.68
CA GLU A 54 5.95 9.33 -8.43
C GLU A 54 4.56 8.78 -8.70
N THR A 55 4.29 7.59 -8.19
CA THR A 55 2.96 6.97 -8.24
C THR A 55 2.39 6.86 -6.82
N TYR A 56 1.39 7.67 -6.50
CA TYR A 56 0.75 7.67 -5.19
C TYR A 56 -0.50 6.79 -5.20
N TYR A 57 -0.39 5.53 -4.78
CA TYR A 57 -1.53 4.63 -4.51
C TYR A 57 -2.61 4.62 -5.61
N SER A 58 -2.24 4.96 -6.84
CA SER A 58 -3.17 5.40 -7.89
C SER A 58 -3.71 4.24 -8.72
N ILE A 59 -3.25 3.03 -8.43
CA ILE A 59 -3.73 1.81 -9.06
C ILE A 59 -4.56 1.08 -8.01
N PRO A 60 -5.90 1.19 -8.07
CA PRO A 60 -6.76 0.49 -7.12
C PRO A 60 -6.63 -1.02 -7.32
N ASN A 61 -6.29 -1.73 -6.25
CA ASN A 61 -6.34 -3.20 -6.21
C ASN A 61 -7.73 -3.72 -5.83
N ILE A 62 -8.56 -2.86 -5.22
CA ILE A 62 -9.97 -3.09 -4.95
C ILE A 62 -10.82 -2.19 -5.85
N HIS A 63 -11.77 -2.76 -6.57
CA HIS A 63 -12.74 -2.08 -7.42
C HIS A 63 -14.09 -2.81 -7.40
N ALA A 64 -15.10 -2.26 -8.09
CA ALA A 64 -16.47 -2.79 -8.06
C ALA A 64 -16.64 -4.27 -8.49
N GLY A 65 -15.59 -4.89 -9.06
CA GLY A 65 -15.58 -6.27 -9.51
C GLY A 65 -14.96 -7.27 -8.52
N ASN A 66 -14.37 -6.80 -7.41
CA ASN A 66 -13.63 -7.64 -6.46
C ASN A 66 -13.63 -7.08 -5.02
N ASN A 67 -14.69 -6.40 -4.60
CA ASN A 67 -14.73 -5.63 -3.36
C ASN A 67 -15.69 -6.16 -2.28
N SER A 68 -16.30 -7.33 -2.48
CA SER A 68 -17.38 -7.78 -1.61
C SER A 68 -17.16 -9.17 -1.00
N PHE A 69 -17.69 -9.39 0.19
CA PHE A 69 -17.94 -10.71 0.77
C PHE A 69 -19.05 -10.58 1.81
N ARG A 70 -19.47 -11.67 2.45
CA ARG A 70 -20.40 -11.60 3.59
C ARG A 70 -19.92 -12.45 4.74
N TYR A 71 -20.37 -12.12 5.95
CA TYR A 71 -20.07 -12.89 7.15
C TYR A 71 -21.33 -13.19 7.94
N SER A 72 -21.28 -14.24 8.74
CA SER A 72 -22.31 -14.59 9.71
C SER A 72 -21.68 -14.69 11.11
N PRO A 73 -22.25 -14.06 12.15
CA PRO A 73 -21.81 -14.20 13.53
C PRO A 73 -22.51 -15.35 14.29
N ASP A 74 -23.40 -16.10 13.62
CA ASP A 74 -24.38 -17.01 14.22
C ASP A 74 -24.57 -18.30 13.41
N ASP A 75 -23.46 -18.96 13.07
CA ASP A 75 -23.43 -20.26 12.40
C ASP A 75 -24.18 -20.31 11.05
N GLY A 76 -24.22 -19.19 10.34
CA GLY A 76 -24.83 -19.07 9.02
C GLY A 76 -26.33 -18.76 9.05
N ALA A 77 -26.91 -18.45 10.22
CA ALA A 77 -28.33 -18.10 10.32
C ALA A 77 -28.62 -16.71 9.74
N ASN A 78 -27.78 -15.71 10.04
CA ASN A 78 -27.89 -14.36 9.51
C ASN A 78 -26.59 -13.95 8.80
N TRP A 79 -26.73 -13.37 7.61
CA TRP A 79 -25.62 -12.93 6.77
C TRP A 79 -25.57 -11.43 6.61
N PHE A 80 -24.39 -10.86 6.84
CA PHE A 80 -24.13 -9.43 6.78
C PHE A 80 -23.11 -9.15 5.67
N PRO A 81 -23.43 -8.31 4.68
CA PRO A 81 -22.50 -7.96 3.62
C PRO A 81 -21.38 -7.07 4.16
N ILE A 82 -20.20 -7.22 3.59
CA ILE A 82 -19.07 -6.31 3.70
C ILE A 82 -18.72 -5.88 2.28
N ALA A 83 -18.65 -4.57 2.04
CA ALA A 83 -18.24 -4.02 0.76
C ALA A 83 -17.17 -2.95 0.98
N LEU A 84 -16.05 -3.08 0.28
CA LEU A 84 -14.97 -2.10 0.31
C LEU A 84 -15.17 -1.06 -0.80
N SER A 85 -14.82 0.19 -0.51
CA SER A 85 -14.76 1.23 -1.54
C SER A 85 -13.63 0.92 -2.54
N THR A 86 -13.75 1.44 -3.77
CA THR A 86 -12.65 1.35 -4.74
C THR A 86 -11.43 2.09 -4.22
N GLY A 87 -10.25 1.47 -4.27
CA GLY A 87 -9.02 2.05 -3.75
C GLY A 87 -7.84 1.08 -3.71
N SER A 88 -6.71 1.55 -3.20
CA SER A 88 -5.50 0.76 -3.00
C SER A 88 -5.35 0.42 -1.52
N TYR A 89 -5.51 -0.86 -1.17
CA TYR A 89 -5.50 -1.34 0.20
C TYR A 89 -4.35 -2.30 0.47
N GLY A 90 -3.61 -2.10 1.56
CA GLY A 90 -2.82 -3.17 2.15
C GLY A 90 -3.71 -4.15 2.93
N ILE A 91 -3.22 -5.36 3.22
CA ILE A 91 -4.01 -6.36 3.97
C ILE A 91 -4.48 -5.83 5.34
N ASN A 92 -3.66 -5.02 6.01
CA ASN A 92 -4.01 -4.39 7.28
C ASN A 92 -5.19 -3.42 7.10
N ASN A 93 -5.21 -2.63 6.02
CA ASN A 93 -6.31 -1.69 5.77
C ASN A 93 -7.62 -2.41 5.44
N ILE A 94 -7.55 -3.55 4.73
CA ILE A 94 -8.71 -4.42 4.51
C ILE A 94 -9.23 -4.94 5.85
N SER A 95 -8.34 -5.44 6.71
CA SER A 95 -8.69 -5.96 8.03
C SER A 95 -9.34 -4.90 8.92
N GLU A 96 -8.77 -3.69 8.96
CA GLU A 96 -9.31 -2.53 9.69
C GLU A 96 -10.71 -2.15 9.20
N GLU A 97 -10.92 -2.12 7.89
CA GLU A 97 -12.22 -1.78 7.29
C GLU A 97 -13.29 -2.83 7.60
N ILE A 98 -12.91 -4.12 7.60
CA ILE A 98 -13.80 -5.22 8.03
C ILE A 98 -14.18 -5.01 9.50
N GLN A 99 -13.22 -4.74 10.39
CA GLN A 99 -13.52 -4.50 11.81
C GLN A 99 -14.47 -3.30 11.98
N ARG A 100 -14.24 -2.22 11.24
CA ARG A 100 -15.07 -1.01 11.28
C ARG A 100 -16.52 -1.31 10.91
N GLN A 101 -16.76 -2.06 9.83
CA GLN A 101 -18.11 -2.43 9.40
C GLN A 101 -18.78 -3.43 10.36
N MET A 102 -18.02 -4.35 10.96
CA MET A 102 -18.54 -5.25 12.01
C MET A 102 -19.00 -4.46 13.24
N GLN A 103 -18.24 -3.44 13.66
CA GLN A 103 -18.62 -2.58 14.79
C GLN A 103 -19.90 -1.78 14.52
N ILE A 104 -20.10 -1.31 13.28
CA ILE A 104 -21.36 -0.65 12.88
C ILE A 104 -22.55 -1.60 13.06
N ASN A 105 -22.37 -2.87 12.71
CA ASN A 105 -23.39 -3.91 12.91
C ASN A 105 -23.47 -4.40 14.38
N LYS A 106 -22.74 -3.77 15.31
CA LYS A 106 -22.66 -4.13 16.75
C LYS A 106 -22.12 -5.54 16.99
N HIS A 107 -21.31 -6.06 16.07
CA HIS A 107 -20.63 -7.35 16.20
C HIS A 107 -19.19 -7.15 16.70
N LYS A 108 -18.67 -8.17 17.39
CA LYS A 108 -17.30 -8.15 17.92
C LYS A 108 -16.30 -8.42 16.79
N ALA A 109 -15.14 -7.79 16.87
CA ALA A 109 -14.00 -8.04 15.99
C ALA A 109 -13.49 -9.49 16.15
N LYS A 110 -14.02 -10.41 15.33
CA LYS A 110 -13.83 -11.86 15.45
C LYS A 110 -13.47 -12.56 14.14
N ILE A 111 -13.25 -11.77 13.09
CA ILE A 111 -12.74 -12.20 11.79
C ILE A 111 -11.43 -11.45 11.60
N ILE A 112 -10.29 -12.13 11.56
CA ILE A 112 -8.99 -11.51 11.44
C ILE A 112 -8.38 -11.92 10.10
N LEU A 113 -8.02 -10.93 9.28
CA LEU A 113 -7.20 -11.11 8.09
C LEU A 113 -5.77 -10.65 8.36
N ASP A 114 -4.79 -11.43 7.90
CA ASP A 114 -3.37 -11.11 7.98
C ASP A 114 -2.61 -11.70 6.77
N ALA A 115 -1.35 -11.32 6.58
CA ALA A 115 -0.48 -11.85 5.53
C ALA A 115 0.57 -12.81 6.11
N ASN A 116 0.61 -14.02 5.56
CA ASN A 116 1.76 -14.89 5.75
C ASN A 116 2.88 -14.47 4.79
N ARG A 117 3.88 -13.76 5.33
CA ARG A 117 5.02 -13.25 4.54
C ARG A 117 5.93 -14.34 3.98
N ALA A 118 5.91 -15.55 4.55
CA ALA A 118 6.72 -16.66 4.06
C ALA A 118 6.10 -17.31 2.81
N THR A 119 4.77 -17.43 2.77
CA THR A 119 4.03 -18.06 1.66
C THR A 119 3.48 -17.04 0.66
N LEU A 120 3.49 -15.75 1.03
CA LEU A 120 2.84 -14.64 0.31
C LEU A 120 1.32 -14.83 0.16
N ARG A 121 0.69 -15.55 1.09
CA ARG A 121 -0.75 -15.85 1.11
C ARG A 121 -1.46 -15.07 2.21
N ALA A 122 -2.75 -14.82 2.04
CA ALA A 122 -3.58 -14.28 3.11
C ALA A 122 -3.95 -15.39 4.10
N THR A 123 -4.08 -15.03 5.37
CA THR A 123 -4.60 -15.89 6.41
C THR A 123 -5.91 -15.32 6.93
N LEU A 124 -6.83 -16.20 7.27
CA LEU A 124 -8.13 -15.90 7.85
C LEU A 124 -8.22 -16.64 9.18
N THR A 125 -8.46 -15.90 10.26
CA THR A 125 -8.73 -16.49 11.57
C THR A 125 -10.14 -16.12 12.00
N LEU A 126 -10.98 -17.13 12.23
CA LEU A 126 -12.36 -16.99 12.67
C LEU A 126 -12.50 -17.38 14.13
N ALA A 127 -13.37 -16.69 14.86
CA ALA A 127 -13.85 -17.19 16.15
C ALA A 127 -14.96 -18.23 15.96
N ARG A 128 -15.28 -18.96 17.04
CA ARG A 128 -16.46 -19.84 17.07
C ARG A 128 -17.72 -19.09 16.66
N HIS A 129 -18.62 -19.79 15.96
CA HIS A 129 -19.87 -19.27 15.42
C HIS A 129 -19.74 -18.27 14.26
N TYR A 130 -18.53 -17.78 13.98
CA TYR A 130 -18.30 -16.92 12.83
C TYR A 130 -18.03 -17.72 11.57
N GLN A 131 -18.64 -17.27 10.48
CA GLN A 131 -18.44 -17.79 9.13
C GLN A 131 -18.19 -16.63 8.17
N VAL A 132 -17.39 -16.88 7.14
CA VAL A 132 -17.14 -15.95 6.03
C VAL A 132 -17.50 -16.65 4.75
N ASP A 133 -18.29 -16.01 3.91
CA ASP A 133 -18.67 -16.52 2.61
C ASP A 133 -18.11 -15.63 1.51
N PHE A 134 -17.21 -16.24 0.74
CA PHE A 134 -16.61 -15.64 -0.45
C PHE A 134 -17.34 -16.03 -1.74
N ASN A 135 -18.33 -16.91 -1.70
CA ASN A 135 -19.13 -17.28 -2.86
C ASN A 135 -20.26 -16.26 -3.10
N VAL A 136 -19.84 -15.02 -3.37
CA VAL A 136 -20.72 -13.89 -3.69
C VAL A 136 -20.24 -13.20 -4.97
N ASP A 137 -21.10 -12.40 -5.58
CA ASP A 137 -20.69 -11.58 -6.72
C ASP A 137 -19.63 -10.55 -6.32
N ASN A 138 -18.72 -10.24 -7.25
CA ASN A 138 -17.62 -9.30 -7.03
C ASN A 138 -16.75 -9.65 -5.81
N SER A 139 -16.49 -10.94 -5.64
CA SER A 139 -15.84 -11.48 -4.44
C SER A 139 -14.43 -10.96 -4.23
N LEU A 140 -14.14 -10.53 -3.00
CA LEU A 140 -12.82 -10.16 -2.50
C LEU A 140 -11.85 -11.35 -2.45
N SER A 141 -12.35 -12.58 -2.59
CA SER A 141 -11.52 -13.80 -2.65
C SER A 141 -10.47 -13.76 -3.76
N THR A 142 -10.77 -13.12 -4.88
CA THR A 142 -9.83 -12.96 -6.01
C THR A 142 -8.61 -12.12 -5.64
N VAL A 143 -8.75 -11.19 -4.69
CA VAL A 143 -7.66 -10.35 -4.17
C VAL A 143 -6.91 -11.08 -3.06
N LEU A 144 -7.64 -11.75 -2.17
CA LEU A 144 -7.08 -12.40 -0.99
C LEU A 144 -6.53 -13.81 -1.26
N GLY A 145 -6.81 -14.39 -2.42
CA GLY A 145 -6.33 -15.71 -2.82
C GLY A 145 -7.12 -16.89 -2.24
N PHE A 146 -8.31 -16.65 -1.67
CA PHE A 146 -9.20 -17.71 -1.19
C PHE A 146 -10.04 -18.31 -2.33
N LYS A 147 -10.53 -19.53 -2.17
CA LYS A 147 -11.57 -20.10 -3.03
C LYS A 147 -12.94 -19.48 -2.75
N CYS A 148 -13.80 -19.44 -3.78
CA CYS A 148 -15.19 -19.04 -3.63
C CYS A 148 -15.99 -20.12 -2.89
N GLN A 149 -15.98 -20.05 -1.56
CA GLN A 149 -16.70 -20.97 -0.68
C GLN A 149 -16.97 -20.32 0.68
N VAL A 150 -17.71 -21.03 1.53
CA VAL A 150 -17.92 -20.67 2.93
C VAL A 150 -16.78 -21.23 3.78
N TYR A 151 -16.11 -20.35 4.52
CA TYR A 151 -15.11 -20.67 5.53
C TYR A 151 -15.77 -20.60 6.91
N THR A 152 -15.68 -21.68 7.67
CA THR A 152 -16.25 -21.81 9.01
C THR A 152 -15.15 -22.01 10.04
N TYR A 153 -15.46 -21.75 11.32
CA TYR A 153 -14.55 -22.13 12.41
C TYR A 153 -14.25 -23.64 12.40
N GLN A 154 -12.98 -24.00 12.30
CA GLN A 154 -12.51 -25.39 12.44
C GLN A 154 -11.75 -25.56 13.74
N ILE A 155 -12.17 -26.53 14.57
CA ILE A 155 -11.53 -26.75 15.87
C ILE A 155 -10.09 -27.23 15.75
N ALA A 156 -9.78 -28.03 14.72
CA ALA A 156 -8.46 -28.61 14.50
C ALA A 156 -7.37 -27.56 14.21
N THR A 157 -7.75 -26.45 13.57
CA THR A 157 -6.85 -25.33 13.24
C THR A 157 -7.08 -24.11 14.13
N ASN A 158 -7.95 -24.23 15.14
CA ASN A 158 -8.43 -23.11 15.95
C ASN A 158 -8.97 -21.94 15.11
N GLY A 159 -9.73 -22.25 14.05
CA GLY A 159 -10.35 -21.27 13.16
C GLY A 159 -9.40 -20.65 12.13
N TYR A 160 -8.16 -21.12 12.04
CA TYR A 160 -7.18 -20.68 11.05
C TYR A 160 -7.43 -21.34 9.69
N ALA A 161 -7.37 -20.53 8.63
CA ALA A 161 -7.30 -20.94 7.24
C ALA A 161 -6.29 -20.06 6.49
N GLU A 162 -5.60 -20.63 5.51
CA GLU A 162 -4.72 -19.91 4.60
C GLU A 162 -5.32 -19.96 3.19
N GLY A 163 -5.21 -18.86 2.44
CA GLY A 163 -5.63 -18.80 1.05
C GLY A 163 -4.91 -19.83 0.19
N GLU A 164 -5.62 -20.37 -0.79
CA GLU A 164 -5.08 -21.37 -1.72
C GLU A 164 -4.10 -20.76 -2.74
N HIS A 165 -4.22 -19.46 -3.01
CA HIS A 165 -3.41 -18.71 -3.96
C HIS A 165 -2.66 -17.55 -3.29
N ILE A 166 -1.58 -17.11 -3.94
CA ILE A 166 -0.83 -15.91 -3.55
C ILE A 166 -1.77 -14.70 -3.64
N VAL A 167 -1.64 -13.77 -2.70
CA VAL A 167 -2.47 -12.56 -2.67
C VAL A 167 -2.22 -11.69 -3.90
N ASN A 168 -3.29 -11.20 -4.52
CA ASN A 168 -3.23 -10.24 -5.61
C ASN A 168 -3.47 -8.82 -5.10
N ILE A 169 -2.64 -8.39 -4.14
CA ILE A 169 -2.72 -7.05 -3.53
C ILE A 169 -2.00 -6.01 -4.40
N ILE A 170 -1.08 -6.42 -5.28
CA ILE A 170 -0.45 -5.56 -6.28
C ILE A 170 -0.89 -6.01 -7.68
N SER A 171 -1.84 -5.29 -8.27
CA SER A 171 -2.39 -5.62 -9.60
C SER A 171 -1.47 -5.26 -10.77
N ILE A 172 -0.36 -4.56 -10.50
CA ILE A 172 0.60 -4.13 -11.51
C ILE A 172 2.01 -4.56 -11.11
N GLU A 173 2.62 -5.38 -11.97
CA GLU A 173 3.95 -5.96 -11.76
C GLU A 173 5.08 -5.01 -12.19
N SER A 174 4.82 -4.14 -13.18
CA SER A 174 5.79 -3.14 -13.64
C SER A 174 5.09 -1.93 -14.24
N ILE A 175 5.72 -0.77 -14.11
CA ILE A 175 5.33 0.46 -14.79
C ILE A 175 6.41 0.75 -15.82
N LEU A 176 6.05 0.66 -17.10
CA LEU A 176 6.89 1.08 -18.21
C LEU A 176 6.60 2.54 -18.52
N VAL A 177 7.64 3.37 -18.54
CA VAL A 177 7.53 4.77 -18.98
C VAL A 177 8.32 4.94 -20.26
N ASP A 178 7.60 5.30 -21.32
CA ASP A 178 8.19 5.66 -22.61
C ASP A 178 8.20 7.19 -22.73
N CYS A 179 9.38 7.74 -22.96
CA CYS A 179 9.58 9.17 -23.16
C CYS A 179 10.06 9.42 -24.58
N ASP A 180 9.33 10.23 -25.35
CA ASP A 180 9.74 10.64 -26.69
C ASP A 180 9.70 12.17 -26.82
N ILE A 181 10.80 12.76 -27.30
CA ILE A 181 10.96 14.20 -27.50
C ILE A 181 10.72 14.61 -28.97
N ILE A 182 10.76 13.66 -29.91
CA ILE A 182 10.55 13.89 -31.33
C ILE A 182 9.95 12.63 -31.89
N HIS A 183 8.78 12.69 -32.53
CA HIS A 183 8.15 11.56 -33.22
C HIS A 183 9.20 10.68 -33.93
N GLY A 184 9.61 9.57 -33.29
CA GLY A 184 10.76 8.78 -33.69
C GLY A 184 12.10 9.25 -33.08
N SER A 185 12.45 8.67 -31.94
CA SER A 185 13.85 8.52 -31.56
C SER A 185 14.53 7.56 -32.54
N TYR A 186 15.73 7.88 -33.04
CA TYR A 186 16.48 7.02 -33.98
C TYR A 186 17.93 6.83 -33.51
N VAL A 187 18.42 5.58 -33.54
CA VAL A 187 19.85 5.24 -33.43
C VAL A 187 20.30 4.62 -34.74
N ASN A 188 21.29 5.23 -35.40
CA ASN A 188 21.81 4.78 -36.70
C ASN A 188 20.72 4.56 -37.76
N TRP A 189 19.74 5.47 -37.84
CA TRP A 189 18.59 5.42 -38.76
C TRP A 189 17.53 4.35 -38.47
N TYR A 190 17.63 3.65 -37.33
CA TYR A 190 16.58 2.76 -36.85
C TYR A 190 15.79 3.42 -35.73
N PRO A 191 14.44 3.41 -35.78
CA PRO A 191 13.63 3.96 -34.70
C PRO A 191 13.89 3.16 -33.41
N THR A 192 14.17 3.86 -32.31
CA THR A 192 14.52 3.30 -31.00
C THR A 192 13.82 4.07 -29.91
N ILE A 193 12.82 3.46 -29.26
CA ILE A 193 12.16 4.05 -28.09
C ILE A 193 13.08 3.89 -26.88
N HIS A 194 13.19 4.92 -26.03
CA HIS A 194 13.85 4.79 -24.73
C HIS A 194 12.87 4.16 -23.73
N HIS A 195 13.06 2.88 -23.45
CA HIS A 195 12.27 2.13 -22.50
C HIS A 195 12.90 2.19 -21.10
N LEU A 196 12.16 2.71 -20.12
CA LEU A 196 12.53 2.63 -18.70
C LEU A 196 11.48 1.81 -17.96
N GLN A 197 11.87 0.61 -17.51
CA GLN A 197 11.02 -0.29 -16.75
C GLN A 197 11.24 -0.10 -15.25
N PHE A 198 10.16 0.23 -14.53
CA PHE A 198 10.14 0.32 -13.07
C PHE A 198 9.38 -0.88 -12.50
N LEU A 199 9.96 -1.52 -11.48
CA LEU A 199 9.24 -2.48 -10.65
C LEU A 199 8.70 -1.72 -9.44
N PRO A 200 7.37 -1.57 -9.26
CA PRO A 200 6.80 -0.92 -8.10
C PRO A 200 7.22 -1.67 -6.83
N TRP A 201 8.15 -1.10 -6.07
CA TRP A 201 8.51 -1.60 -4.75
C TRP A 201 7.62 -0.91 -3.71
N CYS A 202 6.65 -1.64 -3.15
CA CYS A 202 5.93 -1.17 -1.97
C CYS A 202 6.92 -1.04 -0.81
N ARG A 203 7.46 0.16 -0.60
CA ARG A 203 8.15 0.51 0.63
C ARG A 203 7.09 0.61 1.74
N SER A 204 6.88 -0.47 2.47
CA SER A 204 6.15 -0.42 3.74
C SER A 204 6.76 0.71 4.57
N ARG A 205 5.93 1.67 4.98
CA ARG A 205 6.32 2.77 5.86
C ARG A 205 7.05 2.13 7.05
N ARG A 206 8.34 2.42 7.24
CA ARG A 206 8.99 2.11 8.51
C ARG A 206 8.19 2.84 9.58
N GLU A 207 7.58 2.09 10.48
CA GLU A 207 7.27 2.64 11.79
C GLU A 207 8.62 2.99 12.42
N ASP A 208 8.92 4.28 12.50
CA ASP A 208 10.02 4.77 13.33
C ASP A 208 9.69 4.40 14.78
N TYR A 209 10.20 3.26 15.23
CA TYR A 209 10.35 2.96 16.64
C TYR A 209 11.48 3.84 17.22
N SER A 210 11.21 5.14 17.30
CA SER A 210 12.07 6.07 18.03
C SER A 210 11.25 7.17 18.67
N ASN A 211 10.34 6.82 19.59
CA ASN A 211 10.01 7.70 20.73
C ASN A 211 9.22 6.98 21.86
N PRO A 212 9.87 6.48 22.94
CA PRO A 212 9.15 6.04 24.13
C PRO A 212 8.92 7.22 25.08
N LYS A 213 8.22 8.27 24.66
CA LYS A 213 7.77 9.36 25.55
C LYS A 213 6.47 10.00 25.07
N LYS A 214 5.38 9.24 25.07
CA LYS A 214 4.01 9.76 25.24
C LYS A 214 3.14 8.73 25.98
N SER A 215 3.50 8.39 27.22
CA SER A 215 2.52 7.99 28.23
C SER A 215 2.19 9.24 29.05
N GLY A 216 1.29 10.07 28.52
CA GLY A 216 0.63 11.10 29.30
C GLY A 216 -0.38 10.41 30.22
N VAL A 217 0.06 10.05 31.42
CA VAL A 217 -0.84 9.73 32.53
C VAL A 217 -1.50 11.05 32.91
N LEU A 218 -2.75 11.25 32.46
CA LEU A 218 -3.65 12.17 33.12
C LEU A 218 -4.08 11.50 34.42
N ALA A 219 -3.54 12.04 35.50
CA ALA A 219 -4.00 11.80 36.85
C ALA A 219 -5.38 12.45 37.01
N SER A 220 -6.42 11.62 37.05
CA SER A 220 -7.57 11.80 37.93
C SER A 220 -8.34 10.49 37.97
N ASP A 221 -8.92 10.21 39.14
CA ASP A 221 -9.99 9.23 39.34
C ASP A 221 -9.53 7.78 39.51
N LEU A 222 -9.19 7.43 40.76
CA LEU A 222 -9.99 6.48 41.55
C LEU A 222 -9.30 6.22 42.89
N GLU A 223 -9.73 6.96 43.91
CA GLU A 223 -9.90 6.37 45.24
C GLU A 223 -10.84 5.16 45.08
N ASN A 224 -10.36 3.96 45.42
CA ASN A 224 -10.99 3.14 46.45
C ASN A 224 -10.41 1.72 46.51
N HIS A 225 -10.14 1.35 47.76
CA HIS A 225 -10.19 0.00 48.32
C HIS A 225 -9.06 -1.02 48.11
N GLN A 226 -8.77 -1.67 49.25
CA GLN A 226 -8.05 -2.91 49.52
C GLN A 226 -6.53 -2.77 49.69
N SER A 227 -6.02 -2.60 50.91
CA SER A 227 -6.00 -3.54 52.06
C SER A 227 -5.15 -4.78 51.82
N ASP A 228 -4.18 -4.93 52.72
CA ASP A 228 -3.48 -6.16 53.11
C ASP A 228 -2.42 -6.71 52.15
N ALA A 229 -1.14 -6.44 52.47
CA ALA A 229 -0.26 -7.44 53.08
C ALA A 229 1.21 -6.97 53.08
N ASN A 230 1.91 -7.36 54.14
CA ASN A 230 3.37 -7.41 54.29
C ASN A 230 4.14 -6.10 54.52
N GLN A 231 4.27 -5.73 55.80
CA GLN A 231 5.59 -5.33 56.30
C GLN A 231 5.92 -6.08 57.59
N SER A 232 6.84 -7.03 57.44
CA SER A 232 7.53 -7.71 58.53
C SER A 232 8.78 -6.91 58.94
N HIS A 233 9.01 -6.87 60.26
CA HIS A 233 10.29 -6.65 60.94
C HIS A 233 10.98 -5.27 60.87
N ARG A 234 10.95 -4.56 62.00
CA ARG A 234 12.08 -4.32 62.93
C ARG A 234 11.59 -3.56 64.17
N SER A 235 11.48 -4.23 65.33
CA SER A 235 12.27 -4.05 66.57
C SER A 235 12.38 -2.61 67.12
N ARG A 236 12.32 -2.27 68.42
CA ARG A 236 11.99 -2.88 69.74
C ARG A 236 12.24 -1.74 70.76
N TRP A 237 11.62 -1.80 71.96
CA TRP A 237 11.85 -0.99 73.20
C TRP A 237 11.14 0.39 73.27
N SER A 238 10.54 0.85 74.38
CA SER A 238 10.55 0.45 75.80
C SER A 238 9.30 0.98 76.57
N SER A 239 8.85 0.17 77.52
CA SER A 239 8.18 0.48 78.82
C SER A 239 8.08 1.94 79.28
N HIS A 240 6.87 2.42 79.60
CA HIS A 240 6.26 2.51 80.94
C HIS A 240 4.75 2.73 80.78
#